data_AF-A0A662WA30-F1
#
_entry.id   AF-A0A662WA30-F1
#
_cell.length_a   1.000
_cell.length_b   1.000
_cell.length_c   1.000
_cell.angle_alpha   90.00
_cell.angle_beta   90.00
_cell.angle_gamma   90.00
#
_symmetry.space_group_name_H-M   'P 1'
#
loop_
_entity.id
_entity.type
_entity.pdbx_description
1 polymer ?
#
loop_
_entity_poly.entity_id
_entity_poly.type
_entity_poly.pdbx_seq_one_letter_code
_entity_poly.pdbx_strand_id
1 'polypeptide(L)'
;MSVVRSRLEKEMDKLALALTSSLEHDVNIFYYDILVDLAHVLTLLKAGHITRREAREILKVIIEVREEGMPKEGEDVHEAIEARIIEKVGSAGMKMHTARSRNDEVATCLRLFARD
;
A
#
# COMPACT_ATOMS: atom_id res chain seq x y z
N MET A 1 -5.31 -13.08 -11.40
CA MET A 1 -6.04 -11.92 -10.82
C MET A 1 -5.32 -10.69 -11.31
N SER A 2 -6.04 -9.69 -11.83
CA SER A 2 -5.43 -8.42 -12.22
C SER A 2 -4.66 -7.86 -11.03
N VAL A 3 -3.38 -7.54 -11.24
CA VAL A 3 -2.53 -6.93 -10.21
C VAL A 3 -3.04 -5.53 -9.85
N VAL A 4 -3.76 -4.90 -10.80
CA VAL A 4 -4.36 -3.57 -10.66
C VAL A 4 -5.85 -3.67 -10.33
N ARG A 5 -6.26 -3.02 -9.25
CA ARG A 5 -7.64 -2.84 -8.82
C ARG A 5 -8.27 -1.68 -9.58
N SER A 6 -9.26 -2.02 -10.37
CA SER A 6 -10.03 -1.07 -11.17
C SER A 6 -11.52 -1.16 -10.86
N ARG A 7 -12.22 -0.05 -11.07
CA ARG A 7 -13.70 0.01 -11.10
C ARG A 7 -14.26 -0.50 -12.42
N LEU A 8 -13.42 -0.64 -13.45
CA LEU A 8 -13.83 -1.08 -14.77
C LEU A 8 -13.92 -2.60 -14.83
N GLU A 9 -14.90 -3.10 -15.57
CA GLU A 9 -15.17 -4.55 -15.68
C GLU A 9 -14.11 -5.31 -16.49
N LYS A 10 -13.42 -4.61 -17.40
CA LYS A 10 -12.39 -5.19 -18.26
C LYS A 10 -11.00 -4.95 -17.68
N GLU A 11 -10.11 -5.90 -17.91
CA GLU A 11 -8.70 -5.74 -17.60
C GLU A 11 -8.15 -4.50 -18.33
N MET A 12 -7.23 -3.81 -17.65
CA MET A 12 -6.59 -2.63 -18.21
C MET A 12 -5.70 -3.04 -19.38
N ASP A 13 -5.77 -2.26 -20.47
CA ASP A 13 -4.89 -2.48 -21.60
C ASP A 13 -3.42 -2.33 -21.19
N LYS A 14 -2.53 -3.11 -21.82
CA LYS A 14 -1.10 -3.12 -21.48
C LYS A 14 -0.43 -1.77 -21.72
N LEU A 15 -0.81 -1.05 -22.78
CA LEU A 15 -0.27 0.28 -23.07
C LEU A 15 -0.79 1.30 -22.06
N ALA A 16 -2.05 1.18 -21.64
CA ALA A 16 -2.60 2.04 -20.59
C ALA A 16 -1.86 1.83 -19.27
N LEU A 17 -1.63 0.57 -18.86
CA LEU A 17 -0.87 0.25 -17.65
C LEU A 17 0.58 0.76 -17.72
N ALA A 18 1.26 0.54 -18.85
CA ALA A 18 2.62 1.04 -19.03
C ALA A 18 2.71 2.57 -18.99
N LEU A 19 1.65 3.28 -19.41
CA LEU A 19 1.57 4.73 -19.36
C LEU A 19 1.25 5.27 -17.96
N THR A 20 0.38 4.58 -17.20
CA THR A 20 -0.10 5.09 -15.90
C THR A 20 0.71 4.59 -14.71
N SER A 21 1.49 3.51 -14.87
CA SER A 21 2.27 2.96 -13.77
C SER A 21 3.40 3.89 -13.34
N SER A 22 3.53 4.09 -12.03
CA SER A 22 4.65 4.81 -11.40
C SER A 22 5.66 3.87 -10.73
N LEU A 23 5.41 2.56 -10.73
CA LEU A 23 6.12 1.58 -9.91
C LEU A 23 7.66 1.63 -10.07
N GLU A 24 8.16 1.83 -11.29
CA GLU A 24 9.61 1.93 -11.56
C GLU A 24 10.26 3.15 -10.88
N HIS A 25 9.51 4.24 -10.72
CA HIS A 25 9.99 5.48 -10.09
C HIS A 25 9.74 5.49 -8.58
N ASP A 26 8.75 4.74 -8.10
CA ASP A 26 8.34 4.70 -6.71
C ASP A 26 9.35 4.01 -5.79
N VAL A 27 10.42 3.41 -6.34
CA VAL A 27 11.55 2.86 -5.56
C VAL A 27 12.11 3.85 -4.53
N ASN A 28 12.09 5.16 -4.86
CA ASN A 28 12.56 6.21 -3.98
C ASN A 28 11.63 6.47 -2.78
N ILE A 29 10.33 6.20 -2.95
CA ILE A 29 9.32 6.41 -1.91
C ILE A 29 8.92 5.15 -1.15
N PHE A 30 9.30 3.96 -1.63
CA PHE A 30 8.97 2.66 -1.03
C PHE A 30 9.22 2.60 0.49
N TYR A 31 10.41 3.02 0.94
CA TYR A 31 10.74 2.99 2.35
C TYR A 31 9.81 3.89 3.18
N TYR A 32 9.45 5.05 2.64
CA TYR A 32 8.57 5.99 3.32
C TYR A 32 7.13 5.51 3.32
N ASP A 33 6.70 4.81 2.27
CA ASP A 33 5.37 4.19 2.21
C ASP A 33 5.18 3.15 3.32
N ILE A 34 6.19 2.30 3.53
CA ILE A 34 6.22 1.37 4.66
C ILE A 34 6.07 2.11 6.00
N LEU A 35 6.74 3.25 6.19
CA LEU A 35 6.62 4.02 7.42
C LEU A 35 5.22 4.63 7.59
N VAL A 36 4.66 5.16 6.50
CA VAL A 36 3.31 5.73 6.47
C VAL A 36 2.26 4.66 6.76
N ASP A 37 2.37 3.48 6.16
CA ASP A 37 1.50 2.32 6.43
C ASP A 37 1.54 1.88 7.89
N LEU A 38 2.74 1.73 8.47
CA LEU A 38 2.90 1.38 9.89
C LEU A 38 2.20 2.42 10.79
N ALA A 39 2.40 3.71 10.51
CA ALA A 39 1.78 4.79 11.26
C ALA A 39 0.25 4.81 11.09
N HIS A 40 -0.24 4.55 9.88
CA HIS A 40 -1.67 4.52 9.57
C HIS A 40 -2.38 3.37 10.29
N VAL A 41 -1.82 2.16 10.27
CA VAL A 41 -2.39 1.00 10.98
C VAL A 41 -2.47 1.25 12.49
N LEU A 42 -1.44 1.86 13.09
CA LEU A 42 -1.48 2.25 14.50
C LEU A 42 -2.55 3.32 14.78
N THR A 43 -2.76 4.24 13.85
CA THR A 43 -3.81 5.27 13.93
C THR A 43 -5.20 4.64 13.88
N LEU A 44 -5.45 3.70 12.96
CA LEU A 44 -6.70 2.96 12.88
C LEU A 44 -6.99 2.17 14.16
N LEU A 45 -5.98 1.53 14.73
CA LEU A 45 -6.10 0.82 16.01
C LEU A 45 -6.49 1.78 17.13
N LYS A 46 -5.82 2.94 17.22
CA LYS A 46 -6.10 3.97 18.23
C LYS A 46 -7.51 4.56 18.09
N ALA A 47 -7.98 4.72 16.85
CA ALA A 47 -9.32 5.21 16.53
C ALA A 47 -10.42 4.14 16.72
N GLY A 48 -10.05 2.87 16.95
CA GLY A 48 -11.01 1.79 17.15
C GLY A 48 -11.62 1.22 15.87
N HIS A 49 -11.04 1.49 14.70
CA HIS A 49 -11.51 0.96 13.41
C HIS A 49 -11.04 -0.47 13.14
N ILE A 50 -9.97 -0.91 13.82
CA ILE A 50 -9.45 -2.28 13.76
C ILE A 50 -9.13 -2.79 15.17
N THR A 51 -9.19 -4.10 15.36
CA THR A 51 -8.84 -4.75 16.62
C THR A 51 -7.33 -4.88 16.79
N ARG A 52 -6.87 -5.10 18.03
CA ARG A 52 -5.44 -5.38 18.32
C ARG A 52 -4.90 -6.60 17.58
N ARG A 53 -5.75 -7.60 17.32
CA ARG A 53 -5.37 -8.80 16.57
C ARG A 53 -5.12 -8.45 15.11
N GLU A 54 -6.08 -7.79 14.46
CA GLU A 54 -5.97 -7.35 13.07
C GLU A 54 -4.77 -6.42 12.87
N ALA A 55 -4.57 -5.45 13.76
CA ALA A 55 -3.41 -4.56 13.70
C ALA A 55 -2.09 -5.35 13.78
N ARG A 56 -1.98 -6.34 14.67
CA ARG A 56 -0.78 -7.18 14.78
C ARG A 56 -0.50 -7.97 13.49
N GLU A 57 -1.54 -8.54 12.89
CA GLU A 57 -1.43 -9.31 11.65
C GLU A 57 -0.97 -8.42 10.49
N ILE A 58 -1.57 -7.24 10.33
CA ILE A 58 -1.20 -6.27 9.29
C ILE A 58 0.23 -5.75 9.48
N LEU A 59 0.57 -5.30 10.70
CA LEU A 59 1.92 -4.79 11.00
C LEU A 59 3.01 -5.83 10.75
N LYS A 60 2.73 -7.10 11.07
CA LYS A 60 3.65 -8.20 10.78
C LYS A 60 3.92 -8.30 9.27
N VAL A 61 2.87 -8.25 8.45
CA VAL A 61 3.04 -8.34 6.99
C VAL A 61 3.72 -7.10 6.40
N ILE A 62 3.45 -5.90 6.91
CA ILE A 62 4.18 -4.68 6.47
C ILE A 62 5.69 -4.84 6.71
N ILE A 63 6.08 -5.40 7.86
CA ILE A 63 7.50 -5.67 8.15
C ILE A 63 8.06 -6.74 7.21
N GLU A 64 7.31 -7.80 6.92
CA GLU A 64 7.73 -8.81 5.93
C GLU A 64 7.92 -8.19 4.54
N VAL A 65 7.01 -7.33 4.08
CA VAL A 65 7.14 -6.64 2.77
C VAL A 65 8.39 -5.76 2.75
N ARG A 66 8.69 -5.05 3.85
CA ARG A 66 9.92 -4.28 3.97
C ARG A 66 11.18 -5.15 3.82
N GLU A 67 11.16 -6.36 4.37
CA GLU A 67 12.29 -7.31 4.30
C GLU A 67 12.39 -8.01 2.93
N GLU A 68 11.26 -8.32 2.30
CA GLU A 68 11.18 -8.87 0.94
C GLU A 68 11.64 -7.85 -0.12
N GLY A 69 11.49 -6.56 0.17
CA GLY A 69 11.85 -5.45 -0.72
C GLY A 69 10.70 -5.01 -1.63
N MET A 70 11.02 -4.05 -2.50
CA MET A 70 10.03 -3.42 -3.39
C MET A 70 9.27 -4.46 -4.24
N PRO A 71 7.93 -4.46 -4.21
CA PRO A 71 7.12 -5.29 -5.10
C PRO A 71 7.47 -5.08 -6.58
N LYS A 72 7.38 -6.15 -7.38
CA LYS A 72 7.76 -6.13 -8.81
C LYS A 72 6.58 -5.90 -9.76
N GLU A 73 5.36 -5.97 -9.26
CA GLU A 73 4.14 -5.84 -10.05
C GLU A 73 3.15 -4.95 -9.29
N GLY A 74 2.42 -4.09 -10.02
CA GLY A 74 1.46 -3.12 -9.48
C GLY A 74 1.33 -1.89 -10.39
N GLU A 75 0.27 -1.11 -10.24
CA GLU A 75 0.19 0.22 -10.86
C GLU A 75 1.21 1.16 -10.19
N ASP A 76 1.18 1.22 -8.87
CA ASP A 76 2.02 2.05 -8.02
C ASP A 76 2.50 1.24 -6.79
N VAL A 77 3.43 1.81 -6.01
CA VAL A 77 3.95 1.13 -4.81
C VAL A 77 2.87 0.88 -3.74
N HIS A 78 1.94 1.83 -3.58
CA HIS A 78 0.90 1.81 -2.56
C HIS A 78 -0.04 0.62 -2.76
N GLU A 79 -0.53 0.48 -4.00
CA GLU A 79 -1.36 -0.63 -4.42
C GLU A 79 -0.63 -1.97 -4.26
N ALA A 80 0.64 -2.01 -4.66
CA ALA A 80 1.42 -3.24 -4.63
C ALA A 80 1.62 -3.75 -3.19
N ILE A 81 1.94 -2.86 -2.25
CA ILE A 81 2.05 -3.21 -0.82
C ILE A 81 0.69 -3.65 -0.27
N GLU A 82 -0.38 -2.92 -0.58
CA GLU A 82 -1.73 -3.26 -0.12
C GLU A 82 -2.18 -4.63 -0.65
N ALA A 83 -1.90 -4.95 -1.92
CA ALA A 83 -2.22 -6.23 -2.52
C ALA A 83 -1.53 -7.38 -1.76
N ARG A 84 -0.25 -7.23 -1.39
CA ARG A 84 0.49 -8.22 -0.59
C ARG A 84 -0.09 -8.38 0.81
N ILE A 85 -0.53 -7.29 1.44
CA ILE A 85 -1.17 -7.33 2.75
C ILE A 85 -2.52 -8.04 2.68
N ILE A 86 -3.35 -7.74 1.67
CA ILE A 86 -4.65 -8.40 1.48
C ILE A 86 -4.46 -9.89 1.17
N GLU A 87 -3.47 -10.26 0.35
CA GLU A 87 -3.15 -11.65 0.05
C GLU A 87 -2.83 -12.46 1.32
N LYS A 88 -2.02 -11.90 2.22
CA LYS A 88 -1.58 -12.59 3.44
C LYS A 88 -2.57 -12.50 4.61
N VAL A 89 -3.31 -11.40 4.74
CA VAL A 89 -4.17 -11.10 5.91
C VAL A 89 -5.66 -11.27 5.60
N GLY A 90 -6.05 -11.20 4.33
CA GLY A 90 -7.44 -11.26 3.90
C GLY A 90 -8.23 -10.00 4.24
N SER A 91 -9.47 -10.17 4.69
CA SER A 91 -10.44 -9.08 4.87
C SER A 91 -10.01 -8.02 5.88
N ALA A 92 -9.17 -8.36 6.86
CA ALA A 92 -8.64 -7.36 7.78
C ALA A 92 -7.62 -6.43 7.10
N GLY A 93 -6.83 -6.93 6.14
CA GLY A 93 -5.91 -6.12 5.35
C GLY A 93 -6.63 -5.03 4.53
N MET A 94 -7.83 -5.34 4.03
CA MET A 94 -8.66 -4.38 3.29
C MET A 94 -9.09 -3.17 4.13
N LYS A 95 -9.07 -3.28 5.47
CA LYS A 95 -9.43 -2.17 6.36
C LYS A 95 -8.36 -1.08 6.42
N MET A 96 -7.15 -1.34 5.93
CA MET A 96 -6.04 -0.39 5.94
C MET A 96 -6.30 0.86 5.10
N HIS A 97 -7.25 0.83 4.15
CA HIS A 97 -7.64 2.02 3.37
C HIS A 97 -8.75 2.85 4.03
N THR A 98 -9.16 2.49 5.25
CA THR A 98 -10.18 3.25 5.97
C THR A 98 -9.69 4.66 6.26
N ALA A 99 -10.42 5.67 5.79
CA ALA A 99 -10.10 7.08 5.98
C ALA A 99 -8.72 7.51 5.43
N ARG A 100 -8.25 6.83 4.37
CA ARG A 100 -7.02 7.15 3.64
C ARG A 100 -7.28 7.21 2.12
N SER A 101 -6.55 8.07 1.42
CA SER A 101 -6.48 8.10 -0.04
C SER A 101 -5.02 8.00 -0.50
N ARG A 102 -4.82 7.55 -1.74
CA ARG A 102 -3.49 7.62 -2.38
C ARG A 102 -2.96 9.06 -2.41
N ASN A 103 -3.84 10.07 -2.43
CA ASN A 103 -3.45 11.48 -2.47
C ASN A 103 -2.72 11.95 -1.21
N ASP A 104 -3.24 11.65 -0.01
CA ASP A 104 -2.59 12.01 1.26
C ASP A 104 -1.39 11.11 1.55
N GLU A 105 -1.46 9.84 1.17
CA GLU A 105 -0.38 8.88 1.29
C GLU A 105 0.85 9.30 0.47
N VAL A 106 0.71 9.47 -0.86
CA VAL A 106 1.82 9.88 -1.73
C VAL A 106 2.40 11.23 -1.33
N ALA A 107 1.55 12.19 -0.94
CA ALA A 107 2.01 13.50 -0.48
C ALA A 107 2.82 13.40 0.82
N THR A 108 2.47 12.48 1.71
CA THR A 108 3.23 12.22 2.93
C THR A 108 4.56 11.55 2.61
N CYS A 109 4.56 10.52 1.77
CA CYS A 109 5.76 9.81 1.33
C CYS A 109 6.76 10.75 0.66
N LEU A 110 6.30 11.60 -0.27
CA LEU A 110 7.14 12.59 -0.95
C LEU A 110 7.73 13.64 0.00
N ARG A 111 6.96 14.08 1.01
CA ARG A 111 7.46 15.03 2.02
C ARG A 111 8.51 14.40 2.93
N LEU A 112 8.35 13.13 3.30
CA LEU A 112 9.36 12.41 4.07
C LEU A 112 10.62 12.19 3.23
N PHE A 113 10.46 11.79 1.97
CA PHE A 113 11.58 11.63 1.04
C PHE A 113 12.34 12.94 0.81
N ALA A 114 11.64 14.06 0.62
CA ALA A 114 12.30 15.35 0.41
C ALA A 114 12.95 15.94 1.68
N ARG A 115 12.56 15.46 2.87
CA ARG A 115 13.13 15.89 4.14
C ARG A 115 14.50 15.25 4.39
N ASP A 116 14.69 14.01 3.93
CA ASP A 116 15.86 13.18 4.19
C ASP A 116 16.88 13.27 3.04
#